data_AF-A0A927ZBD3-F1
#
_entry.id   AF-A0A927ZBD3-F1
#
_cell.length_a   1.000
_cell.length_b   1.000
_cell.length_c   1.000
_cell.angle_alpha   90.00
_cell.angle_beta   90.00
_cell.angle_gamma   90.00
#
_symmetry.space_group_name_H-M   'P 1'
#
loop_
_entity.id
_entity.type
_entity.pdbx_description
1 polymer ?
#
loop_
_entity_poly.entity_id
_entity_poly.type
_entity_poly.pdbx_seq_one_letter_code
_entity_poly.pdbx_strand_id
1 'polypeptide(L)'
;MKLIQCYIENFGKLKNQTILFSDGCQCFCHENGWGKSTLAAFLTVMLYGFHNERSRDDFVNERKRYRPWQGGVYGGTLTFEADGKRYTAERTFGLKEKEDYFLLREEETNLESNAFSSNLGEDLFGLDRLSFERTVFLSQKDCTAKTTDRIVARLGNLAEATDDMNQYEKADSRLHDLLNAMSPNRKTGSLYRLKEQISDLQAELRRGEVLTKEIETLISEKNEEEKTYLKYKEVQELLLQQQKEITLRQDRNAEKKDSDARNSSSESNGSDNGNGLEVMNRQCRNQSIKNIGIITMTGLLIMSGAVLLPQFKEIGIVFLLAGFLIITVSFLNIQKQRIDCETDEKEHDKTLSQQSVLQKMNQKAYQESEQESDQAEDDQVMVRIEEVQTRLRKIQIMMETSYRKTVHLENEIRNRKNKKERLLEKEEQAAFLQEQYASDLLKYERLKMTKNYLAKAKESYLSKYRNPLMQSFSKYFEMLSGKRPDGFRMDADLAMTVQEYGIQRETRYFSEGWKDLMGICMRMSLVDVMYHGEKPFLIMDDPFVNLDQSKTEAALQFLNLLGEEYQILYFTCHESRSI
;
A
#
# COMPACT_ATOMS: atom_id res chain seq x y z
N MET A 1 8.38 47.25 24.10
CA MET A 1 7.05 47.10 24.68
C MET A 1 7.22 47.08 26.18
N LYS A 2 6.39 47.82 26.91
CA LYS A 2 6.52 47.98 28.36
C LYS A 2 5.16 47.95 29.04
N LEU A 3 5.08 47.34 30.21
CA LEU A 3 3.94 47.51 31.10
C LEU A 3 4.11 48.79 31.90
N ILE A 4 3.04 49.55 32.06
CA ILE A 4 3.04 50.83 32.79
C ILE A 4 2.27 50.66 34.10
N GLN A 5 1.06 50.12 34.02
CA GLN A 5 0.19 49.95 35.17
C GLN A 5 -0.74 48.77 34.96
N CYS A 6 -1.10 48.08 36.04
CA CYS A 6 -2.32 47.28 36.06
C CYS A 6 -3.22 47.65 37.24
N TYR A 7 -4.52 47.61 37.01
CA TYR A 7 -5.53 47.69 38.06
C TYR A 7 -6.29 46.37 38.11
N ILE A 8 -6.35 45.76 39.29
CA ILE A 8 -7.04 44.50 39.56
C ILE A 8 -8.28 44.82 40.37
N GLU A 9 -9.45 44.69 39.74
CA GLU A 9 -10.74 44.85 40.42
C GLU A 9 -10.96 43.67 41.36
N ASN A 10 -11.05 42.45 40.81
CA ASN A 10 -10.95 41.20 41.58
C ASN A 10 -10.33 40.07 40.72
N PHE A 11 -9.34 39.35 41.25
CA PHE A 11 -8.75 38.16 40.62
C PHE A 11 -8.15 37.22 41.68
N GLY A 12 -8.77 36.05 41.87
CA GLY A 12 -8.47 35.11 42.94
C GLY A 12 -8.63 35.78 44.31
N LYS A 13 -7.50 36.02 44.97
CA LYS A 13 -7.43 36.73 46.26
C LYS A 13 -7.06 38.22 46.13
N LEU A 14 -6.58 38.66 44.97
CA LEU A 14 -6.21 40.06 44.72
C LEU A 14 -7.49 40.86 44.49
N LYS A 15 -7.62 42.01 45.15
CA LYS A 15 -8.80 42.86 45.10
C LYS A 15 -8.42 44.33 45.23
N ASN A 16 -8.99 45.16 44.36
CA ASN A 16 -8.83 46.61 44.33
C ASN A 16 -7.36 47.03 44.50
N GLN A 17 -6.47 46.45 43.67
CA GLN A 17 -5.03 46.73 43.71
C GLN A 17 -4.60 47.43 42.43
N THR A 18 -3.91 48.56 42.57
CA THR A 18 -3.20 49.22 41.48
C THR A 18 -1.71 48.97 41.65
N ILE A 19 -1.06 48.47 40.60
CA ILE A 19 0.38 48.20 40.58
C ILE A 19 0.97 49.01 39.44
N LEU A 20 1.98 49.81 39.76
CA LEU A 20 2.79 50.56 38.80
C LEU A 20 4.04 49.77 38.49
N PHE A 21 4.36 49.68 37.21
CA PHE A 21 5.54 48.97 36.73
C PHE A 21 6.65 49.96 36.40
N SER A 22 7.85 49.69 36.90
CA SER A 22 9.04 50.49 36.60
C SER A 22 9.80 49.93 35.41
N ASP A 23 10.64 50.75 34.80
CA ASP A 23 11.66 50.27 33.88
C ASP A 23 12.71 49.40 34.61
N GLY A 24 13.41 48.57 33.85
CA GLY A 24 14.41 47.62 34.34
C GLY A 24 13.83 46.52 35.21
N CYS A 25 14.60 46.05 36.19
CA CYS A 25 14.21 44.91 37.03
C CYS A 25 13.45 45.36 38.28
N GLN A 26 12.14 45.13 38.31
CA GLN A 26 11.29 45.36 39.47
C GLN A 26 11.13 44.08 40.30
N CYS A 27 11.69 44.08 41.52
CA CYS A 27 11.62 42.94 42.43
C CYS A 27 10.40 43.01 43.35
N PHE A 28 9.51 42.02 43.24
CA PHE A 28 8.37 41.78 44.13
C PHE A 28 8.75 40.72 45.18
N CYS A 29 9.49 41.14 46.20
CA CYS A 29 9.84 40.30 47.35
C CYS A 29 8.76 40.40 48.43
N HIS A 30 7.89 39.41 48.48
CA HIS A 30 6.83 39.33 49.49
C HIS A 30 6.74 37.91 50.05
N GLU A 31 6.13 37.75 51.21
CA GLU A 31 5.91 36.43 51.82
C GLU A 31 5.07 35.50 50.92
N ASN A 32 5.19 34.20 51.17
CA ASN A 32 4.30 33.21 50.57
C ASN A 32 2.88 33.48 51.04
N GLY A 33 1.94 33.50 50.10
CA GLY A 33 0.56 33.90 50.42
C GLY A 33 0.26 35.39 50.22
N TRP A 34 1.20 36.23 49.73
CA TRP A 34 0.87 37.60 49.28
C TRP A 34 0.06 37.62 47.97
N GLY A 35 0.47 36.83 46.97
CA GLY A 35 -0.22 36.74 45.68
C GLY A 35 0.64 36.90 44.44
N LYS A 36 1.95 36.70 44.56
CA LYS A 36 2.93 36.86 43.47
C LYS A 36 2.56 36.04 42.22
N SER A 37 2.40 34.73 42.35
CA SER A 37 1.96 33.87 41.25
C SER A 37 0.51 34.15 40.80
N THR A 38 -0.34 34.74 41.67
CA THR A 38 -1.68 35.20 41.29
C THR A 38 -1.62 36.43 40.40
N LEU A 39 -0.67 37.35 40.68
CA LEU A 39 -0.41 38.52 39.85
C LEU A 39 0.20 38.14 38.50
N ALA A 40 1.19 37.25 38.48
CA ALA A 40 1.74 36.72 37.23
C ALA A 40 0.67 36.03 36.37
N ALA A 41 -0.22 35.26 37.00
CA ALA A 41 -1.37 34.66 36.31
C ALA A 41 -2.35 35.71 35.80
N PHE A 42 -2.64 36.77 36.59
CA PHE A 42 -3.49 37.88 36.15
C PHE A 42 -2.91 38.54 34.88
N LEU A 43 -1.63 38.87 34.86
CA LEU A 43 -0.98 39.45 33.67
C LEU A 43 -1.09 38.52 32.46
N THR A 44 -0.83 37.23 32.65
CA THR A 44 -0.94 36.23 31.57
C THR A 44 -2.37 36.13 31.03
N VAL A 45 -3.38 36.13 31.91
CA VAL A 45 -4.79 36.10 31.53
C VAL A 45 -5.25 37.41 30.88
N MET A 46 -4.70 38.56 31.28
CA MET A 46 -4.96 39.83 30.59
C MET A 46 -4.43 39.86 29.15
N LEU A 47 -3.40 39.08 28.86
CA LEU A 47 -2.81 38.97 27.53
C LEU A 47 -3.52 37.92 26.67
N TYR A 48 -3.73 36.72 27.21
CA TYR A 48 -4.15 35.54 26.44
C TYR A 48 -5.53 34.96 26.81
N GLY A 49 -6.19 35.47 27.85
CA GLY A 49 -7.38 34.84 28.42
C GLY A 49 -7.06 33.58 29.23
N PHE A 50 -8.10 32.82 29.61
CA PHE A 50 -7.95 31.63 30.45
C PHE A 50 -7.57 30.37 29.67
N HIS A 51 -6.90 29.45 30.36
CA HIS A 51 -6.57 28.12 29.84
C HIS A 51 -7.41 27.02 30.52
N ASN A 52 -7.50 25.87 29.83
CA ASN A 52 -8.15 24.65 30.34
C ASN A 52 -9.62 24.79 30.77
N GLU A 53 -10.39 25.68 30.14
CA GLU A 53 -11.80 25.92 30.49
C GLU A 53 -12.71 24.69 30.37
N ARG A 54 -12.33 23.72 29.53
CA ARG A 54 -13.07 22.46 29.35
C ARG A 54 -12.84 21.45 30.47
N SER A 55 -11.82 21.67 31.31
CA SER A 55 -11.54 20.78 32.42
C SER A 55 -12.66 20.86 33.46
N ARG A 56 -13.11 19.68 33.91
CA ARG A 56 -14.07 19.57 35.02
C ARG A 56 -13.41 19.82 36.37
N ASP A 57 -12.10 19.59 36.46
CA ASP A 57 -11.30 19.87 37.65
C ASP A 57 -11.10 21.37 37.81
N ASP A 58 -11.58 21.90 38.93
CA ASP A 58 -11.56 23.33 39.26
C ASP A 58 -10.14 23.87 39.45
N PHE A 59 -9.16 23.04 39.81
CA PHE A 59 -7.77 23.46 39.95
C PHE A 59 -7.06 23.55 38.60
N VAL A 60 -7.44 22.69 37.66
CA VAL A 60 -6.90 22.70 36.29
C VAL A 60 -7.57 23.78 35.45
N ASN A 61 -8.86 24.05 35.70
CA ASN A 61 -9.61 25.11 35.04
C ASN A 61 -9.27 26.49 35.65
N GLU A 62 -8.45 27.28 34.95
CA GLU A 62 -7.96 28.55 35.48
C GLU A 62 -9.07 29.55 35.79
N ARG A 63 -10.10 29.62 34.93
CA ARG A 63 -11.25 30.51 35.13
C ARG A 63 -11.90 30.27 36.49
N LYS A 64 -12.07 29.00 36.85
CA LYS A 64 -12.62 28.61 38.16
C LYS A 64 -11.62 28.82 39.29
N ARG A 65 -10.36 28.43 39.09
CA ARG A 65 -9.28 28.55 40.09
C ARG A 65 -9.08 29.99 40.56
N TYR A 66 -9.08 30.94 39.64
CA TYR A 66 -8.85 32.36 39.93
C TYR A 66 -10.16 33.15 40.08
N ARG A 67 -11.31 32.48 40.14
CA ARG A 67 -12.58 33.16 40.38
C ARG A 67 -12.51 33.95 41.69
N PRO A 68 -12.93 35.22 41.73
CA PRO A 68 -12.84 36.06 42.92
C PRO A 68 -13.53 35.41 44.12
N TRP A 69 -12.80 35.23 45.21
CA TRP A 69 -13.35 34.60 46.42
C TRP A 69 -14.45 35.44 47.06
N GLN A 70 -14.39 36.76 46.88
CA GLN A 70 -15.38 37.70 47.44
C GLN A 70 -16.56 37.96 46.50
N GLY A 71 -16.57 37.36 45.29
CA GLY A 71 -17.46 37.78 44.20
C GLY A 71 -17.10 39.17 43.65
N GLY A 72 -18.00 39.76 42.86
CA GLY A 72 -17.78 41.05 42.21
C GLY A 72 -17.28 40.94 40.78
N VAL A 73 -16.83 42.08 40.24
CA VAL A 73 -16.34 42.16 38.86
C VAL A 73 -15.00 41.41 38.77
N TYR A 74 -14.99 40.36 37.96
CA TYR A 74 -13.82 39.52 37.73
C TYR A 74 -13.03 40.09 36.56
N GLY A 75 -11.85 40.66 36.83
CA GLY A 75 -11.05 41.32 35.79
C GLY A 75 -10.37 42.59 36.28
N GLY A 76 -10.06 43.47 35.34
CA GLY A 76 -9.28 44.67 35.60
C GLY A 76 -8.81 45.37 34.33
N THR A 77 -7.84 46.26 34.47
CA THR A 77 -7.23 46.98 33.35
C THR A 77 -5.72 46.80 33.33
N LEU A 78 -5.14 46.83 32.12
CA LEU A 78 -3.71 46.74 31.87
C LEU A 78 -3.30 47.87 30.92
N THR A 79 -2.46 48.78 31.39
CA THR A 79 -1.89 49.87 30.60
C THR A 79 -0.47 49.52 30.20
N PHE A 80 -0.18 49.63 28.90
CA PHE A 80 1.09 49.24 28.31
C PHE A 80 1.48 50.19 27.17
N GLU A 81 2.76 50.19 26.83
CA GLU A 81 3.33 50.90 25.69
C GLU A 81 3.80 49.89 24.64
N ALA A 82 3.38 50.08 23.39
CA ALA A 82 3.77 49.29 22.22
C ALA A 82 3.80 50.22 20.98
N ASP A 83 4.74 50.01 20.06
CA ASP A 83 4.91 50.84 18.85
C ASP A 83 5.01 52.35 19.14
N GLY A 84 5.55 52.72 20.31
CA GLY A 84 5.68 54.11 20.77
C GLY A 84 4.37 54.79 21.21
N LYS A 85 3.28 54.04 21.35
CA LYS A 85 1.98 54.51 21.81
C LYS A 85 1.55 53.81 23.09
N ARG A 86 0.76 54.50 23.92
CA ARG A 86 0.19 53.91 25.15
C ARG A 86 -1.25 53.49 24.95
N TYR A 87 -1.56 52.30 25.44
CA TYR A 87 -2.86 51.68 25.35
C TYR A 87 -3.31 51.20 26.73
N THR A 88 -4.62 51.21 26.94
CA THR A 88 -5.26 50.59 28.10
C THR A 88 -6.21 49.51 27.64
N ALA A 89 -5.91 48.26 28.01
CA ALA A 89 -6.78 47.11 27.79
C ALA A 89 -7.63 46.85 29.04
N GLU A 90 -8.93 46.89 28.88
CA GLU A 90 -9.93 46.57 29.90
C GLU A 90 -10.49 45.17 29.61
N ARG A 91 -10.46 44.29 30.63
CA ARG A 91 -11.09 42.97 30.54
C ARG A 91 -11.97 42.69 31.74
N THR A 92 -13.15 42.14 31.47
CA THR A 92 -13.98 41.49 32.48
C THR A 92 -14.36 40.08 32.03
N PHE A 93 -14.42 39.17 32.99
CA PHE A 93 -14.56 37.75 32.76
C PHE A 93 -15.90 37.24 33.30
N GLY A 94 -16.69 36.66 32.41
CA GLY A 94 -17.97 36.06 32.76
C GLY A 94 -17.82 34.63 33.31
N LEU A 95 -18.95 33.93 33.48
CA LEU A 95 -18.93 32.52 33.86
C LEU A 95 -18.46 31.62 32.71
N LYS A 96 -18.60 32.11 31.47
CA LYS A 96 -18.22 31.45 30.22
C LYS A 96 -17.47 32.43 29.34
N GLU A 97 -16.56 31.93 28.50
CA GLU A 97 -15.79 32.71 27.52
C GLU A 97 -16.64 33.69 26.69
N LYS A 98 -17.83 33.26 26.24
CA LYS A 98 -18.75 34.11 25.46
C LYS A 98 -19.33 35.32 26.22
N GLU A 99 -19.18 35.34 27.54
CA GLU A 99 -19.62 36.42 28.42
C GLU A 99 -18.45 37.35 28.79
N ASP A 100 -17.24 37.09 28.28
CA ASP A 100 -16.08 37.94 28.50
C ASP A 100 -16.20 39.22 27.68
N TYR A 101 -15.69 40.31 28.25
CA TYR A 101 -15.63 41.62 27.63
C TYR A 101 -14.17 42.05 27.51
N PHE A 102 -13.82 42.60 26.35
CA PHE A 102 -12.52 43.19 26.06
C PHE A 102 -12.73 44.53 25.39
N LEU A 103 -12.00 45.54 25.86
CA LEU A 103 -11.95 46.85 25.22
C LEU A 103 -10.52 47.39 25.25
N LEU A 104 -10.06 47.91 24.13
CA LEU A 104 -8.77 48.59 24.01
C LEU A 104 -9.00 50.08 23.76
N ARG A 105 -8.33 50.95 24.52
CA ARG A 105 -8.33 52.40 24.31
C ARG A 105 -6.91 52.91 24.12
N GLU A 106 -6.72 53.86 23.22
CA GLU A 106 -5.45 54.61 23.12
C GLU A 106 -5.46 55.73 24.17
N GLU A 107 -4.41 55.82 24.99
CA GLU A 107 -4.43 56.67 26.20
C GLU A 107 -4.46 58.17 25.87
N GLU A 108 -3.80 58.59 24.79
CA GLU A 108 -3.75 60.00 24.38
C GLU A 108 -5.12 60.54 23.91
N THR A 109 -5.88 59.71 23.19
CA THR A 109 -7.17 60.11 22.61
C THR A 109 -8.35 59.67 23.46
N ASN A 110 -8.14 58.70 24.35
CA ASN A 110 -9.16 57.97 25.10
C ASN A 110 -10.28 57.37 24.21
N LEU A 111 -9.96 57.12 22.94
CA LEU A 111 -10.85 56.50 21.96
C LEU A 111 -10.60 54.99 21.89
N GLU A 112 -11.64 54.25 21.53
CA GLU A 112 -11.52 52.82 21.26
C GLU A 112 -10.55 52.59 20.08
N SER A 113 -9.66 51.61 20.25
CA SER A 113 -8.65 51.26 19.26
C SER A 113 -8.81 49.81 18.84
N ASN A 114 -8.63 49.55 17.54
CA ASN A 114 -8.57 48.21 16.96
C ASN A 114 -7.13 47.80 16.61
N ALA A 115 -6.12 48.48 17.19
CA ALA A 115 -4.72 48.17 16.94
C ALA A 115 -4.33 46.76 17.40
N PHE A 116 -4.92 46.29 18.50
CA PHE A 116 -4.76 44.94 19.03
C PHE A 116 -6.12 44.30 19.30
N SER A 117 -6.21 42.99 19.10
CA SER A 117 -7.42 42.20 19.31
C SER A 117 -7.58 41.76 20.76
N SER A 118 -8.66 41.00 21.03
CA SER A 118 -8.86 40.33 22.31
C SER A 118 -7.86 39.20 22.59
N ASN A 119 -7.01 38.84 21.62
CA ASN A 119 -5.84 37.97 21.83
C ASN A 119 -4.55 38.80 21.89
N LEU A 120 -4.59 39.82 22.76
CA LEU A 120 -3.55 40.83 22.94
C LEU A 120 -2.13 40.27 23.01
N GLY A 121 -1.93 39.14 23.70
CA GLY A 121 -0.62 38.49 23.78
C GLY A 121 -0.09 37.99 22.44
N GLU A 122 -0.93 37.37 21.60
CA GLU A 122 -0.49 36.91 20.28
C GLU A 122 -0.15 38.09 19.37
N ASP A 123 -0.92 39.19 19.45
CA ASP A 123 -0.67 40.37 18.65
C ASP A 123 0.61 41.11 19.08
N LEU A 124 0.87 41.21 20.39
CA LEU A 124 2.06 41.88 20.94
C LEU A 124 3.34 41.05 20.76
N PHE A 125 3.29 39.76 21.07
CA PHE A 125 4.49 38.91 21.11
C PHE A 125 4.71 38.13 19.82
N GLY A 126 3.68 37.94 18.99
CA GLY A 126 3.69 37.01 17.86
C GLY A 126 3.80 35.54 18.27
N LEU A 127 3.47 35.24 19.53
CA LEU A 127 3.55 33.91 20.13
C LEU A 127 2.21 33.54 20.72
N ASP A 128 1.80 32.28 20.55
CA ASP A 128 0.68 31.73 21.29
C ASP A 128 1.04 31.58 22.78
N ARG A 129 0.01 31.43 23.63
CA ARG A 129 0.17 31.38 25.08
C ARG A 129 1.20 30.34 25.55
N LEU A 130 1.17 29.13 24.97
CA LEU A 130 2.10 28.06 25.34
C LEU A 130 3.56 28.42 25.01
N SER A 131 3.80 29.11 23.90
CA SER A 131 5.13 29.58 23.53
C SER A 131 5.59 30.74 24.40
N PHE A 132 4.68 31.65 24.77
CA PHE A 132 4.95 32.71 25.74
C PHE A 132 5.38 32.15 27.11
N GLU A 133 4.64 31.17 27.62
CA GLU A 133 4.94 30.47 28.89
C GLU A 133 6.30 29.72 28.87
N ARG A 134 6.79 29.38 27.67
CA ARG A 134 8.06 28.69 27.46
C ARG A 134 9.23 29.62 27.13
N THR A 135 8.99 30.92 26.98
CA THR A 135 10.02 31.90 26.58
C THR A 135 10.02 33.12 27.50
N VAL A 136 9.05 34.01 27.32
CA VAL A 136 8.96 35.32 28.01
C VAL A 136 8.59 35.19 29.49
N PHE A 137 7.85 34.14 29.85
CA PHE A 137 7.52 33.82 31.24
C PHE A 137 8.43 32.69 31.75
N LEU A 138 9.20 32.97 32.81
CA LEU A 138 10.06 32.02 33.49
C LEU A 138 9.41 31.62 34.81
N SER A 139 8.81 30.43 34.84
CA SER A 139 8.11 29.92 36.03
C SER A 139 8.99 28.99 36.87
N GLN A 140 8.75 28.96 38.19
CA GLN A 140 9.46 28.10 39.14
C GLN A 140 9.45 26.60 38.79
N LYS A 141 8.38 26.10 38.16
CA LYS A 141 8.16 24.65 37.96
C LYS A 141 8.51 24.13 36.58
N ASP A 142 8.80 25.02 35.64
CA ASP A 142 9.13 24.63 34.28
C ASP A 142 10.11 25.65 33.72
N CYS A 143 11.39 25.49 34.05
CA CYS A 143 12.48 26.18 33.35
C CYS A 143 12.91 25.40 32.10
N THR A 144 12.41 24.17 31.87
CA THR A 144 12.81 23.39 30.70
C THR A 144 12.34 24.10 29.43
N ALA A 145 13.28 24.51 28.59
CA ALA A 145 12.97 25.07 27.29
C ALA A 145 12.70 23.90 26.34
N LYS A 146 11.43 23.51 26.20
CA LYS A 146 11.00 22.70 25.06
C LYS A 146 10.51 23.64 23.98
N THR A 147 11.14 23.59 22.82
CA THR A 147 10.74 24.38 21.67
C THR A 147 9.32 24.01 21.22
N THR A 148 8.53 25.02 20.87
CA THR A 148 7.25 24.88 20.16
C THR A 148 7.41 25.36 18.73
N ASP A 149 6.49 24.98 17.87
CA ASP A 149 6.55 25.30 16.44
C ASP A 149 6.35 26.81 16.19
N ARG A 150 5.62 27.48 17.07
CA ARG A 150 5.48 28.95 17.06
C ARG A 150 6.76 29.67 17.44
N ILE A 151 7.55 29.14 18.38
CA ILE A 151 8.90 29.68 18.68
C ILE A 151 9.77 29.54 17.43
N VAL A 152 9.74 28.38 16.77
CA VAL A 152 10.49 28.14 15.53
C VAL A 152 10.07 29.10 14.41
N ALA A 153 8.76 29.29 14.20
CA ALA A 153 8.24 30.21 13.20
C ALA A 153 8.65 31.67 13.49
N ARG A 154 8.64 32.07 14.77
CA ARG A 154 9.06 33.41 15.20
C ARG A 154 10.56 33.64 15.04
N LEU A 155 11.41 32.64 15.33
CA LEU A 155 12.85 32.68 15.01
C LEU A 155 13.07 32.92 13.51
N GLY A 156 12.18 32.38 12.67
CA GLY A 156 12.10 32.64 11.23
C GLY A 156 11.97 34.11 10.81
N ASN A 157 11.62 35.01 11.74
CA ASN A 157 11.37 36.44 11.51
C ASN A 157 10.33 36.72 10.42
N LEU A 158 9.38 35.81 10.25
CA LEU A 158 8.42 35.81 9.16
C LEU A 158 7.01 35.66 9.74
N ALA A 159 6.25 36.76 9.74
CA ALA A 159 4.79 36.71 9.77
C ALA A 159 4.25 35.76 8.66
N GLU A 160 5.01 35.61 7.57
CA GLU A 160 4.69 34.75 6.42
C GLU A 160 5.03 33.25 6.63
N ALA A 161 5.95 32.86 7.54
CA ALA A 161 6.38 31.46 7.72
C ALA A 161 5.56 30.69 8.77
N THR A 162 4.67 31.38 9.49
CA THR A 162 3.72 30.72 10.40
C THR A 162 2.76 29.80 9.65
N ASP A 163 2.43 30.13 8.39
CA ASP A 163 1.66 29.23 7.53
C ASP A 163 2.55 28.09 7.01
N ASP A 164 3.78 28.36 6.56
CA ASP A 164 4.71 27.37 6.01
C ASP A 164 5.13 26.26 7.00
N MET A 165 5.38 26.59 8.28
CA MET A 165 5.74 25.57 9.30
C MET A 165 4.54 24.74 9.73
N ASN A 166 3.37 25.36 9.89
CA ASN A 166 2.13 24.62 10.12
C ASN A 166 1.77 23.73 8.91
N GLN A 167 2.09 24.17 7.69
CA GLN A 167 1.95 23.38 6.47
C GLN A 167 2.98 22.25 6.41
N TYR A 168 4.22 22.46 6.87
CA TYR A 168 5.23 21.41 7.00
C TYR A 168 4.71 20.27 7.87
N GLU A 169 4.17 20.56 9.06
CA GLU A 169 3.72 19.49 9.98
C GLU A 169 2.52 18.73 9.43
N LYS A 170 1.55 19.46 8.87
CA LYS A 170 0.41 18.85 8.18
C LYS A 170 0.88 17.95 7.04
N ALA A 171 1.87 18.40 6.27
CA ALA A 171 2.47 17.61 5.19
C ALA A 171 3.25 16.41 5.73
N ASP A 172 4.07 16.58 6.77
CA ASP A 172 4.87 15.51 7.37
C ASP A 172 4.00 14.42 7.99
N SER A 173 2.96 14.82 8.73
CA SER A 173 1.95 13.95 9.32
C SER A 173 1.16 13.21 8.24
N ARG A 174 0.69 13.92 7.21
CA ARG A 174 0.00 13.30 6.07
C ARG A 174 0.90 12.31 5.32
N LEU A 175 2.17 12.64 5.11
CA LEU A 175 3.16 11.74 4.50
C LEU A 175 3.42 10.53 5.41
N HIS A 176 3.50 10.73 6.72
CA HIS A 176 3.67 9.65 7.69
C HIS A 176 2.49 8.67 7.64
N ASP A 177 1.27 9.18 7.66
CA ASP A 177 0.05 8.37 7.58
C ASP A 177 -0.05 7.60 6.27
N LEU A 178 0.25 8.25 5.14
CA LEU A 178 0.29 7.59 3.83
C LEU A 178 1.35 6.48 3.77
N LEU A 179 2.55 6.72 4.30
CA LEU A 179 3.62 5.70 4.36
C LEU A 179 3.23 4.53 5.26
N ASN A 180 2.53 4.79 6.36
CA ASN A 180 2.03 3.75 7.24
C ASN A 180 0.91 2.92 6.57
N ALA A 181 -0.02 3.58 5.89
CA ALA A 181 -1.12 2.95 5.17
C ALA A 181 -0.67 2.12 3.97
N MET A 182 0.39 2.54 3.27
CA MET A 182 0.96 1.81 2.14
C MET A 182 2.09 0.84 2.50
N SER A 183 2.50 0.77 3.76
CA SER A 183 3.75 0.09 4.14
C SER A 183 3.86 -1.36 3.61
N PRO A 184 5.02 -1.75 3.03
CA PRO A 184 5.26 -3.12 2.58
C PRO A 184 5.58 -4.08 3.73
N ASN A 185 5.92 -3.55 4.92
CA ASN A 185 6.38 -4.35 6.06
C ASN A 185 5.31 -4.51 7.15
N ARG A 186 4.29 -3.66 7.17
CA ARG A 186 3.18 -3.73 8.15
C ARG A 186 2.03 -4.56 7.59
N LYS A 187 1.50 -5.50 8.36
CA LYS A 187 0.33 -6.31 7.98
C LYS A 187 -0.92 -5.49 7.61
N THR A 188 -1.06 -4.30 8.19
CA THR A 188 -2.15 -3.37 7.90
C THR A 188 -1.95 -2.59 6.60
N GLY A 189 -0.73 -2.58 6.03
CA GLY A 189 -0.38 -1.82 4.85
C GLY A 189 -0.91 -2.44 3.56
N SER A 190 -1.32 -1.60 2.61
CA SER A 190 -1.86 -2.06 1.32
C SER A 190 -0.86 -2.88 0.51
N LEU A 191 0.42 -2.47 0.44
CA LEU A 191 1.47 -3.21 -0.26
C LEU A 191 1.71 -4.59 0.37
N TYR A 192 1.67 -4.70 1.70
CA TYR A 192 1.80 -5.99 2.37
C TYR A 192 0.66 -6.94 1.95
N ARG A 193 -0.59 -6.46 2.01
CA ARG A 193 -1.77 -7.26 1.64
C ARG A 193 -1.75 -7.67 0.17
N LEU A 194 -1.34 -6.76 -0.70
CA LEU A 194 -1.23 -7.04 -2.13
C LEU A 194 -0.14 -8.10 -2.40
N LYS A 195 1.00 -8.01 -1.71
CA LYS A 195 2.06 -9.02 -1.76
C LYS A 195 1.59 -10.39 -1.25
N GLU A 196 0.81 -10.41 -0.17
CA GLU A 196 0.22 -11.64 0.38
C GLU A 196 -0.76 -12.28 -0.62
N GLN A 197 -1.67 -11.50 -1.21
CA GLN A 197 -2.59 -11.97 -2.25
C GLN A 197 -1.86 -12.52 -3.49
N ILE A 198 -0.81 -11.85 -3.95
CA ILE A 198 0.02 -12.33 -5.06
C ILE A 198 0.68 -13.67 -4.68
N SER A 199 1.23 -13.77 -3.46
CA SER A 199 1.87 -15.00 -2.98
C SER A 199 0.89 -16.16 -2.90
N ASP A 200 -0.33 -15.92 -2.43
CA ASP A 200 -1.39 -16.93 -2.34
C ASP A 200 -1.81 -17.42 -3.74
N LEU A 201 -2.08 -16.49 -4.67
CA LEU A 201 -2.41 -16.83 -6.06
C LEU A 201 -1.27 -17.59 -6.75
N GLN A 202 -0.02 -17.17 -6.56
CA GLN A 202 1.15 -17.88 -7.09
C GLN A 202 1.29 -19.29 -6.48
N ALA A 203 0.96 -19.47 -5.19
CA ALA A 203 0.96 -20.79 -4.57
C ALA A 203 -0.12 -21.70 -5.16
N GLU A 204 -1.30 -21.15 -5.47
CA GLU A 204 -2.36 -21.89 -6.15
C GLU A 204 -1.99 -22.26 -7.60
N LEU A 205 -1.39 -21.34 -8.35
CA LEU A 205 -0.93 -21.57 -9.73
C LEU A 205 0.14 -22.66 -9.80
N ARG A 206 1.11 -22.66 -8.87
CA ARG A 206 2.13 -23.73 -8.76
C ARG A 206 1.49 -25.11 -8.54
N ARG A 207 0.41 -25.21 -7.76
CA ARG A 207 -0.33 -26.47 -7.60
C ARG A 207 -1.07 -26.86 -8.89
N GLY A 208 -1.41 -25.89 -9.73
CA GLY A 208 -2.09 -26.07 -11.02
C GLY A 208 -1.21 -26.60 -12.16
N GLU A 209 0.11 -26.41 -12.12
CA GLU A 209 1.03 -26.93 -13.16
C GLU A 209 0.97 -28.45 -13.30
N VAL A 210 0.76 -29.16 -12.18
CA VAL A 210 0.56 -30.61 -12.13
C VAL A 210 -0.64 -31.06 -12.98
N LEU A 211 -1.70 -30.24 -13.03
CA LEU A 211 -2.93 -30.54 -13.73
C LEU A 211 -2.72 -30.65 -15.26
N THR A 212 -1.78 -29.90 -15.83
CA THR A 212 -1.52 -29.98 -17.28
C THR A 212 -0.91 -31.33 -17.65
N LYS A 213 0.03 -31.83 -16.84
CA LYS A 213 0.61 -33.17 -17.01
C LYS A 213 -0.43 -34.27 -16.81
N GLU A 214 -1.32 -34.13 -15.82
CA GLU A 214 -2.42 -35.07 -15.61
C GLU A 214 -3.40 -35.13 -16.80
N ILE A 215 -3.69 -33.98 -17.42
CA ILE A 215 -4.55 -33.94 -18.62
C ILE A 215 -3.88 -34.68 -19.78
N GLU A 216 -2.57 -34.48 -19.99
CA GLU A 216 -1.81 -35.16 -21.04
C GLU A 216 -1.79 -36.68 -20.84
N THR A 217 -1.57 -37.15 -19.60
CA THR A 217 -1.60 -38.59 -19.29
C THR A 217 -2.96 -39.20 -19.55
N LEU A 218 -4.05 -38.55 -19.15
CA LEU A 218 -5.41 -39.06 -19.38
C LEU A 218 -5.79 -39.09 -20.86
N ILE A 219 -5.31 -38.11 -21.64
CA ILE A 219 -5.50 -38.12 -23.10
C ILE A 219 -4.77 -39.32 -23.70
N SER A 220 -3.55 -39.62 -23.24
CA SER A 220 -2.82 -40.82 -23.67
C SER A 220 -3.58 -42.11 -23.31
N GLU A 221 -4.04 -42.24 -22.07
CA GLU A 221 -4.84 -43.39 -21.61
C GLU A 221 -6.14 -43.55 -22.40
N LYS A 222 -6.84 -42.44 -22.69
CA LYS A 222 -8.05 -42.45 -23.53
C LYS A 222 -7.74 -42.97 -24.93
N ASN A 223 -6.66 -42.48 -25.55
CA ASN A 223 -6.26 -42.91 -26.89
C ASN A 223 -5.89 -44.40 -26.95
N GLU A 224 -5.23 -44.94 -25.91
CA GLU A 224 -4.93 -46.37 -25.80
C GLU A 224 -6.19 -47.23 -25.64
N GLU A 225 -7.15 -46.76 -24.85
CA GLU A 225 -8.43 -47.43 -24.66
C GLU A 225 -9.27 -47.42 -25.95
N GLU A 226 -9.29 -46.30 -26.68
CA GLU A 226 -9.95 -46.21 -28.01
C GLU A 226 -9.32 -47.18 -29.03
N LYS A 227 -7.99 -47.30 -29.06
CA LYS A 227 -7.31 -48.32 -29.89
C LYS A 227 -7.72 -49.74 -29.50
N THR A 228 -7.91 -49.99 -28.22
CA THR A 228 -8.34 -51.30 -27.70
C THR A 228 -9.78 -51.61 -28.10
N TYR A 229 -10.67 -50.62 -28.00
CA TYR A 229 -12.05 -50.72 -28.48
C TYR A 229 -12.11 -51.02 -29.99
N LEU A 230 -11.28 -50.35 -30.81
CA LEU A 230 -11.20 -50.60 -32.25
C LEU A 230 -10.76 -52.04 -32.57
N LYS A 231 -9.77 -52.58 -31.86
CA LYS A 231 -9.37 -54.00 -31.99
C LYS A 231 -10.53 -54.94 -31.70
N TYR A 232 -11.29 -54.70 -30.63
CA TYR A 232 -12.45 -55.54 -30.31
C TYR A 232 -13.54 -55.44 -31.38
N LYS A 233 -13.75 -54.25 -31.94
CA LYS A 233 -14.69 -54.04 -33.05
C LYS A 233 -14.29 -54.80 -34.31
N GLU A 234 -13.01 -54.79 -34.68
CA GLU A 234 -12.49 -55.58 -35.81
C GLU A 234 -12.71 -57.08 -35.60
N VAL A 235 -12.42 -57.60 -34.40
CA VAL A 235 -12.65 -59.01 -34.08
C VAL A 235 -14.14 -59.34 -34.07
N GLN A 236 -15.01 -58.42 -33.62
CA GLN A 236 -16.46 -58.59 -33.69
C GLN A 236 -16.95 -58.70 -35.16
N GLU A 237 -16.46 -57.85 -36.05
CA GLU A 237 -16.80 -57.88 -37.48
C GLU A 237 -16.36 -59.20 -38.13
N LEU A 238 -15.15 -59.68 -37.80
CA LEU A 238 -14.64 -60.97 -38.27
C LEU A 238 -15.48 -62.15 -37.76
N LEU A 239 -15.86 -62.18 -36.48
CA LEU A 239 -16.72 -63.22 -35.93
C LEU A 239 -18.12 -63.20 -36.56
N LEU A 240 -18.65 -62.02 -36.89
CA LEU A 240 -19.94 -61.90 -37.55
C LEU A 240 -19.87 -62.39 -39.01
N GLN A 241 -18.76 -62.15 -39.71
CA GLN A 241 -18.51 -62.73 -41.03
C GLN A 241 -18.42 -64.26 -40.96
N GLN A 242 -17.67 -64.81 -39.99
CA GLN A 242 -17.60 -66.26 -39.76
C GLN A 242 -18.98 -66.86 -39.46
N GLN A 243 -19.80 -66.19 -38.65
CA GLN A 243 -21.17 -66.63 -38.39
C GLN A 243 -22.00 -66.68 -39.68
N LYS A 244 -21.95 -65.63 -40.51
CA LYS A 244 -22.65 -65.59 -41.81
C LYS A 244 -22.20 -66.70 -42.75
N GLU A 245 -20.89 -66.98 -42.81
CA GLU A 245 -20.35 -68.06 -43.63
C GLU A 245 -20.81 -69.44 -43.17
N ILE A 246 -20.86 -69.67 -41.85
CA ILE A 246 -21.36 -70.93 -41.27
C ILE A 246 -22.86 -71.09 -41.58
N THR A 247 -23.66 -70.03 -41.44
CA THR A 247 -25.10 -70.04 -41.79
C THR A 247 -25.33 -70.28 -43.29
N LEU A 248 -24.60 -69.60 -44.17
CA LEU A 248 -24.68 -69.82 -45.63
C LEU A 248 -24.29 -71.25 -46.04
N ARG A 249 -23.36 -71.89 -45.32
CA ARG A 249 -23.01 -73.30 -45.54
C ARG A 249 -24.13 -74.24 -45.08
N GLN A 250 -24.87 -73.90 -44.02
CA GLN A 250 -26.07 -74.65 -43.60
C GLN A 250 -27.17 -74.54 -44.65
N ASP A 251 -27.47 -73.33 -45.13
CA ASP A 251 -28.52 -73.10 -46.13
C ASP A 251 -28.22 -73.86 -47.44
N ARG A 252 -26.98 -73.83 -47.94
CA ARG A 252 -26.56 -74.61 -49.13
C ARG A 252 -26.63 -76.12 -48.91
N ASN A 253 -26.38 -76.60 -47.70
CA ASN A 253 -26.49 -78.03 -47.36
C ASN A 253 -27.96 -78.46 -47.22
N ALA A 254 -28.84 -77.58 -46.75
CA ALA A 254 -30.30 -77.78 -46.74
C ALA A 254 -30.87 -77.78 -48.18
N GLU A 255 -30.45 -76.84 -49.03
CA GLU A 255 -30.83 -76.78 -50.45
C GLU A 255 -30.34 -78.02 -51.22
N LYS A 256 -29.15 -78.56 -50.91
CA LYS A 256 -28.67 -79.83 -51.49
C LYS A 256 -29.52 -81.03 -51.07
N LYS A 257 -29.89 -81.13 -49.78
CA LYS A 257 -30.81 -82.16 -49.27
C LYS A 257 -32.21 -82.09 -49.91
N ASP A 258 -32.68 -80.89 -50.28
CA ASP A 258 -33.95 -80.70 -51.02
C ASP A 258 -33.82 -80.93 -52.55
N SER A 259 -32.66 -80.64 -53.15
CA SER A 259 -32.40 -80.82 -54.59
C SER A 259 -32.23 -82.27 -55.03
N ASP A 260 -31.77 -83.16 -54.13
CA ASP A 260 -31.67 -84.60 -54.38
C ASP A 260 -33.04 -85.32 -54.34
N ALA A 261 -34.13 -84.63 -53.99
CA ALA A 261 -35.48 -85.18 -53.92
C ALA A 261 -36.36 -84.93 -55.17
N ARG A 262 -35.99 -84.04 -56.10
CA ARG A 262 -36.82 -83.76 -57.31
C ARG A 262 -35.99 -83.32 -58.51
N ASN A 263 -35.95 -84.17 -59.54
CA ASN A 263 -35.48 -83.82 -60.87
C ASN A 263 -36.65 -83.89 -61.87
N SER A 264 -37.06 -82.76 -62.48
CA SER A 264 -37.73 -82.74 -63.80
C SER A 264 -37.89 -81.34 -64.40
N SER A 265 -37.55 -81.24 -65.69
CA SER A 265 -37.93 -80.26 -66.74
C SER A 265 -37.44 -78.79 -66.69
N SER A 266 -36.48 -78.56 -67.59
CA SER A 266 -36.24 -77.44 -68.54
C SER A 266 -37.04 -76.13 -68.51
N GLU A 267 -36.25 -75.06 -68.77
CA GLU A 267 -36.44 -73.94 -69.73
C GLU A 267 -36.72 -72.49 -69.25
N SER A 268 -35.72 -71.64 -69.55
CA SER A 268 -35.79 -70.31 -70.18
C SER A 268 -35.88 -69.01 -69.34
N ASN A 269 -34.88 -68.16 -69.62
CA ASN A 269 -34.84 -66.71 -69.84
C ASN A 269 -35.31 -65.69 -68.77
N GLY A 270 -34.42 -64.72 -68.52
CA GLY A 270 -34.75 -63.40 -67.97
C GLY A 270 -33.51 -62.56 -67.64
N SER A 271 -33.12 -61.68 -68.58
CA SER A 271 -32.20 -60.56 -68.35
C SER A 271 -32.83 -59.53 -67.38
N ASP A 272 -32.05 -58.80 -66.59
CA ASP A 272 -31.43 -57.54 -67.03
C ASP A 272 -30.84 -56.73 -65.85
N ASN A 273 -29.66 -56.15 -66.14
CA ASN A 273 -29.06 -54.90 -65.69
C ASN A 273 -29.11 -54.37 -64.24
N GLY A 274 -27.93 -53.96 -63.78
CA GLY A 274 -27.76 -53.03 -62.67
C GLY A 274 -26.29 -52.69 -62.37
N ASN A 275 -25.69 -51.88 -63.24
CA ASN A 275 -24.41 -51.13 -63.12
C ASN A 275 -24.02 -50.74 -61.67
N GLY A 276 -22.75 -50.57 -61.30
CA GLY A 276 -21.57 -50.32 -62.09
C GLY A 276 -20.36 -49.96 -61.21
N LEU A 277 -19.26 -49.84 -61.92
CA LEU A 277 -17.88 -49.59 -61.54
C LEU A 277 -17.63 -48.26 -60.79
N GLU A 278 -16.51 -48.22 -60.06
CA GLU A 278 -15.73 -47.05 -59.61
C GLU A 278 -16.18 -46.25 -58.37
N VAL A 279 -15.65 -46.61 -57.20
CA VAL A 279 -15.41 -45.65 -56.11
C VAL A 279 -14.06 -45.94 -55.46
N MET A 280 -13.07 -45.09 -55.78
CA MET A 280 -12.02 -44.56 -54.88
C MET A 280 -10.75 -44.23 -55.67
N ASN A 281 -10.77 -43.14 -56.44
CA ASN A 281 -9.57 -42.31 -56.59
C ASN A 281 -9.92 -40.87 -57.04
N ARG A 282 -10.61 -40.11 -56.17
CA ARG A 282 -10.87 -38.68 -56.44
C ARG A 282 -10.74 -37.75 -55.22
N GLN A 283 -10.25 -38.24 -54.09
CA GLN A 283 -10.13 -37.43 -52.86
C GLN A 283 -8.73 -36.85 -52.59
N CYS A 284 -7.68 -37.24 -53.35
CA CYS A 284 -6.34 -36.65 -53.20
C CYS A 284 -5.99 -35.53 -54.22
N ARG A 285 -6.83 -35.24 -55.23
CA ARG A 285 -6.52 -34.19 -56.23
C ARG A 285 -7.16 -32.82 -55.98
N ASN A 286 -8.12 -32.72 -55.05
CA ASN A 286 -8.86 -31.47 -54.78
C ASN A 286 -8.37 -30.63 -53.59
N GLN A 287 -7.27 -31.02 -52.93
CA GLN A 287 -6.67 -30.22 -51.85
C GLN A 287 -5.47 -29.35 -52.33
N SER A 288 -4.75 -29.77 -53.38
CA SER A 288 -3.63 -28.98 -53.95
C SER A 288 -4.08 -27.66 -54.59
N ILE A 289 -5.30 -27.59 -55.15
CA ILE A 289 -5.84 -26.36 -55.78
C ILE A 289 -6.15 -25.28 -54.73
N LYS A 290 -6.55 -25.66 -53.50
CA LYS A 290 -6.82 -24.72 -52.40
C LYS A 290 -5.54 -24.11 -51.83
N ASN A 291 -4.46 -24.88 -51.74
CA ASN A 291 -3.17 -24.38 -51.23
C ASN A 291 -2.49 -23.40 -52.20
N ILE A 292 -2.65 -23.61 -53.52
CA ILE A 292 -2.17 -22.66 -54.55
C ILE A 292 -2.90 -21.31 -54.44
N GLY A 293 -4.21 -21.31 -54.16
CA GLY A 293 -5.01 -20.09 -53.97
C GLY A 293 -4.59 -19.25 -52.76
N ILE A 294 -4.20 -19.89 -51.65
CA ILE A 294 -3.74 -19.20 -50.43
C ILE A 294 -2.37 -18.54 -50.64
N ILE A 295 -1.47 -19.20 -51.39
CA ILE A 295 -0.15 -18.66 -51.73
C ILE A 295 -0.26 -17.44 -52.65
N THR A 296 -1.19 -17.45 -53.63
CA THR A 296 -1.40 -16.31 -54.51
C THR A 296 -2.05 -15.10 -53.79
N MET A 297 -2.94 -15.35 -52.83
CA MET A 297 -3.61 -14.28 -52.06
C MET A 297 -2.71 -13.64 -50.99
N THR A 298 -1.83 -14.43 -50.37
CA THR A 298 -0.84 -13.91 -49.39
C THR A 298 0.27 -13.09 -50.05
N GLY A 299 0.70 -13.46 -51.25
CA GLY A 299 1.62 -12.66 -52.05
C GLY A 299 1.05 -11.27 -52.39
N LEU A 300 -0.24 -11.19 -52.73
CA LEU A 300 -0.93 -9.91 -52.98
C LEU A 300 -1.03 -9.02 -51.73
N LEU A 301 -1.23 -9.61 -50.54
CA LEU A 301 -1.28 -8.90 -49.25
C LEU A 301 0.08 -8.34 -48.81
N ILE A 302 1.17 -9.06 -49.08
CA ILE A 302 2.53 -8.61 -48.74
C ILE A 302 2.97 -7.51 -49.73
N MET A 303 2.64 -7.65 -51.01
CA MET A 303 2.93 -6.63 -52.03
C MET A 303 2.14 -5.34 -51.78
N SER A 304 0.88 -5.41 -51.33
CA SER A 304 0.10 -4.21 -50.97
C SER A 304 0.64 -3.54 -49.69
N GLY A 305 1.06 -4.31 -48.68
CA GLY A 305 1.73 -3.77 -47.48
C GLY A 305 3.05 -3.06 -47.80
N ALA A 306 3.87 -3.61 -48.70
CA ALA A 306 5.13 -3.00 -49.12
C ALA A 306 4.97 -1.67 -49.87
N VAL A 307 3.89 -1.52 -50.63
CA VAL A 307 3.55 -0.28 -51.35
C VAL A 307 3.04 0.82 -50.40
N LEU A 308 2.40 0.45 -49.28
CA LEU A 308 1.84 1.39 -48.30
C LEU A 308 2.86 1.90 -47.27
N LEU A 309 3.98 1.20 -47.06
CA LEU A 309 5.04 1.56 -46.09
C LEU A 309 5.60 3.00 -46.21
N PRO A 310 5.79 3.58 -47.41
CA PRO A 310 6.30 4.95 -47.54
C PRO A 310 5.28 6.03 -47.15
N GLN A 311 3.97 5.72 -47.19
CA GLN A 311 2.90 6.70 -46.94
C GLN A 311 2.24 6.54 -45.56
N PHE A 312 2.10 5.31 -45.04
CA PHE A 312 1.44 5.01 -43.77
C PHE A 312 2.16 3.87 -43.02
N LYS A 313 3.18 4.22 -42.22
CA LYS A 313 4.06 3.25 -41.55
C LYS A 313 3.33 2.24 -40.66
N GLU A 314 2.36 2.68 -39.87
CA GLU A 314 1.64 1.80 -38.93
C GLU A 314 0.77 0.76 -39.65
N ILE A 315 0.06 1.18 -40.70
CA ILE A 315 -0.81 0.29 -41.48
C ILE A 315 0.02 -0.72 -42.28
N GLY A 316 1.13 -0.29 -42.88
CA GLY A 316 2.03 -1.18 -43.63
C GLY A 316 2.63 -2.30 -42.77
N ILE A 317 2.97 -2.01 -41.51
CA ILE A 317 3.50 -3.02 -40.57
C ILE A 317 2.43 -4.06 -40.21
N VAL A 318 1.18 -3.64 -39.99
CA VAL A 318 0.07 -4.56 -39.67
C VAL A 318 -0.19 -5.55 -40.81
N PHE A 319 -0.17 -5.09 -42.07
CA PHE A 319 -0.36 -5.97 -43.23
C PHE A 319 0.79 -6.97 -43.42
N LEU A 320 2.04 -6.57 -43.17
CA LEU A 320 3.19 -7.47 -43.22
C LEU A 320 3.16 -8.53 -42.13
N LEU A 321 2.78 -8.16 -40.89
CA LEU A 321 2.64 -9.10 -39.78
C LEU A 321 1.49 -10.10 -40.03
N ALA A 322 0.35 -9.63 -40.56
CA ALA A 322 -0.76 -10.50 -40.92
C ALA A 322 -0.38 -11.48 -42.04
N GLY A 323 0.33 -11.01 -43.07
CA GLY A 323 0.86 -11.88 -44.14
C GLY A 323 1.82 -12.94 -43.62
N PHE A 324 2.73 -12.57 -42.71
CA PHE A 324 3.66 -13.51 -42.09
C PHE A 324 2.93 -14.54 -41.21
N LEU A 325 1.90 -14.13 -40.46
CA LEU A 325 1.08 -15.03 -39.64
C LEU A 325 0.34 -16.06 -40.52
N ILE A 326 -0.19 -15.66 -41.67
CA ILE A 326 -0.88 -16.59 -42.57
C ILE A 326 0.13 -17.58 -43.20
N ILE A 327 1.34 -17.13 -43.51
CA ILE A 327 2.41 -18.00 -44.02
C ILE A 327 2.84 -19.01 -42.95
N THR A 328 3.04 -18.59 -41.70
CA THR A 328 3.45 -19.50 -40.62
C THR A 328 2.36 -20.51 -40.30
N VAL A 329 1.10 -20.10 -40.24
CA VAL A 329 -0.05 -21.00 -40.04
C VAL A 329 -0.19 -21.97 -41.22
N SER A 330 -0.05 -21.50 -42.46
CA SER A 330 -0.12 -22.36 -43.66
C SER A 330 1.05 -23.34 -43.73
N PHE A 331 2.26 -22.92 -43.36
CA PHE A 331 3.45 -23.76 -43.28
C PHE A 331 3.32 -24.82 -42.18
N LEU A 332 2.79 -24.45 -41.01
CA LEU A 332 2.50 -25.40 -39.93
C LEU A 332 1.41 -26.40 -40.35
N ASN A 333 0.41 -25.98 -41.12
CA ASN A 333 -0.65 -26.87 -41.60
C ASN A 333 -0.13 -27.83 -42.68
N ILE A 334 0.79 -27.38 -43.56
CA ILE A 334 1.47 -28.24 -44.55
C ILE A 334 2.44 -29.21 -43.87
N GLN A 335 3.18 -28.76 -42.85
CA GLN A 335 4.04 -29.62 -42.02
C GLN A 335 3.21 -30.67 -41.28
N LYS A 336 2.07 -30.27 -40.70
CA LYS A 336 1.13 -31.19 -40.06
C LYS A 336 0.58 -32.21 -41.04
N GLN A 337 0.17 -31.80 -42.25
CA GLN A 337 -0.25 -32.74 -43.30
C GLN A 337 0.87 -33.67 -43.77
N ARG A 338 2.12 -33.21 -43.81
CA ARG A 338 3.28 -34.08 -44.13
C ARG A 338 3.52 -35.12 -43.04
N ILE A 339 3.40 -34.71 -41.79
CA ILE A 339 3.53 -35.60 -40.63
C ILE A 339 2.35 -36.58 -40.61
N ASP A 340 1.11 -36.13 -40.82
CA ASP A 340 -0.08 -36.97 -40.89
C ASP A 340 0.04 -37.99 -42.05
N CYS A 341 0.47 -37.57 -43.26
CA CYS A 341 0.74 -38.49 -44.37
C CYS A 341 1.91 -39.46 -44.11
N GLU A 342 3.01 -39.03 -43.49
CA GLU A 342 4.11 -39.96 -43.13
C GLU A 342 3.71 -40.93 -42.02
N THR A 343 2.81 -40.52 -41.13
CA THR A 343 2.30 -41.37 -40.04
C THR A 343 1.28 -42.36 -40.60
N ASP A 344 0.42 -41.93 -41.52
CA ASP A 344 -0.51 -42.77 -42.27
C ASP A 344 0.21 -43.74 -43.22
N GLU A 345 1.31 -43.35 -43.86
CA GLU A 345 2.13 -44.23 -44.72
C GLU A 345 2.87 -45.28 -43.88
N LYS A 346 3.41 -44.90 -42.71
CA LYS A 346 4.05 -45.83 -41.75
C LYS A 346 3.05 -46.73 -41.03
N GLU A 347 1.83 -46.26 -40.76
CA GLU A 347 0.73 -47.10 -40.25
C GLU A 347 0.19 -48.02 -41.36
N HIS A 348 0.07 -47.55 -42.60
CA HIS A 348 -0.36 -48.37 -43.74
C HIS A 348 0.66 -49.48 -44.06
N ASP A 349 1.96 -49.18 -44.05
CA ASP A 349 3.02 -50.19 -44.24
C ASP A 349 3.11 -51.19 -43.08
N LYS A 350 2.91 -50.75 -41.83
CA LYS A 350 2.78 -51.66 -40.68
C LYS A 350 1.55 -52.55 -40.81
N THR A 351 0.42 -51.99 -41.25
CA THR A 351 -0.85 -52.70 -41.45
C THR A 351 -0.75 -53.69 -42.62
N LEU A 352 -0.06 -53.35 -43.72
CA LEU A 352 0.24 -54.26 -44.83
C LEU A 352 1.17 -55.40 -44.40
N SER A 353 2.21 -55.11 -43.60
CA SER A 353 3.10 -56.14 -43.08
C SER A 353 2.36 -57.09 -42.11
N GLN A 354 1.46 -56.56 -41.27
CA GLN A 354 0.65 -57.35 -40.34
C GLN A 354 -0.43 -58.16 -41.07
N GLN A 355 -1.03 -57.61 -42.13
CA GLN A 355 -1.94 -58.34 -43.03
C GLN A 355 -1.22 -59.48 -43.76
N SER A 356 0.03 -59.31 -44.20
CA SER A 356 0.79 -60.37 -44.88
C SER A 356 1.16 -61.53 -43.94
N VAL A 357 1.41 -61.24 -42.66
CA VAL A 357 1.68 -62.25 -41.61
C VAL A 357 0.39 -62.97 -41.20
N LEU A 358 -0.73 -62.23 -41.12
CA LEU A 358 -2.06 -62.79 -40.84
C LEU A 358 -2.58 -63.65 -42.01
N GLN A 359 -2.31 -63.27 -43.27
CA GLN A 359 -2.58 -64.09 -44.45
C GLN A 359 -1.78 -65.40 -44.44
N LYS A 360 -0.50 -65.36 -44.06
CA LYS A 360 0.33 -66.58 -43.94
C LYS A 360 -0.12 -67.50 -42.80
N MET A 361 -0.63 -66.95 -41.69
CA MET A 361 -1.24 -67.74 -40.60
C MET A 361 -2.62 -68.29 -40.98
N ASN A 362 -3.43 -67.54 -41.71
CA ASN A 362 -4.74 -67.99 -42.23
C ASN A 362 -4.61 -69.06 -43.31
N GLN A 363 -3.58 -69.01 -44.16
CA GLN A 363 -3.30 -70.06 -45.15
C GLN A 363 -2.90 -71.38 -44.48
N LYS A 364 -2.18 -71.29 -43.35
CA LYS A 364 -1.79 -72.45 -42.53
C LYS A 364 -3.00 -73.05 -41.78
N ALA A 365 -3.88 -72.20 -41.24
CA ALA A 365 -5.13 -72.63 -40.61
C ALA A 365 -6.17 -73.19 -41.62
N TYR A 366 -6.19 -72.69 -42.86
CA TYR A 366 -7.00 -73.26 -43.94
C TYR A 366 -6.51 -74.65 -44.34
N GLN A 367 -5.19 -74.85 -44.46
CA GLN A 367 -4.58 -76.15 -44.78
C GLN A 367 -4.68 -77.17 -43.63
N GLU A 368 -4.63 -76.73 -42.37
CA GLU A 368 -4.85 -77.59 -41.21
C GLU A 368 -6.33 -78.01 -41.06
N SER A 369 -7.27 -77.27 -41.64
CA SER A 369 -8.71 -77.61 -41.61
C SER A 369 -9.19 -78.54 -42.73
N GLU A 370 -8.35 -78.80 -43.74
CA GLU A 370 -8.66 -79.66 -44.90
C GLU A 370 -8.29 -81.13 -44.67
N GLN A 371 -7.79 -81.49 -43.49
CA GLN A 371 -7.45 -82.87 -43.09
C GLN A 371 -8.13 -83.30 -41.79
N GLU A 372 -9.43 -83.06 -41.65
CA GLU A 372 -10.30 -83.83 -40.73
C GLU A 372 -11.59 -84.23 -41.45
N SER A 373 -11.57 -85.48 -41.92
CA SER A 373 -12.63 -86.41 -42.32
C SER A 373 -14.01 -85.88 -42.77
N ASP A 374 -14.39 -86.37 -43.95
CA ASP A 374 -15.75 -86.60 -44.43
C ASP A 374 -16.72 -87.12 -43.34
N GLN A 375 -17.97 -86.67 -43.48
CA GLN A 375 -19.18 -86.93 -42.68
C GLN A 375 -19.37 -86.01 -41.46
N ALA A 376 -20.05 -84.88 -41.67
CA ALA A 376 -20.61 -84.07 -40.59
C ALA A 376 -22.12 -84.31 -40.47
N GLU A 377 -22.54 -84.91 -39.36
CA GLU A 377 -23.92 -84.88 -38.86
C GLU A 377 -24.26 -83.45 -38.38
N ASP A 378 -25.55 -83.08 -38.45
CA ASP A 378 -26.06 -81.72 -38.15
C ASP A 378 -25.66 -81.21 -36.73
N ASP A 379 -25.31 -82.10 -35.80
CA ASP A 379 -24.89 -81.81 -34.42
C ASP A 379 -23.52 -81.11 -34.31
N GLN A 380 -22.57 -81.36 -35.22
CA GLN A 380 -21.23 -80.74 -35.18
C GLN A 380 -21.21 -79.26 -35.62
N VAL A 381 -22.20 -78.85 -36.42
CA VAL A 381 -22.32 -77.46 -36.91
C VAL A 381 -23.01 -76.57 -35.87
N MET A 382 -23.99 -77.10 -35.14
CA MET A 382 -24.65 -76.39 -34.03
C MET A 382 -23.66 -76.02 -32.91
N VAL A 383 -22.73 -76.93 -32.57
CA VAL A 383 -21.65 -76.67 -31.59
C VAL A 383 -20.74 -75.52 -32.05
N ARG A 384 -20.37 -75.46 -33.34
CA ARG A 384 -19.55 -74.35 -33.89
C ARG A 384 -20.27 -73.01 -33.88
N ILE A 385 -21.58 -72.99 -34.08
CA ILE A 385 -22.39 -71.75 -34.00
C ILE A 385 -22.47 -71.26 -32.55
N GLU A 386 -22.72 -72.15 -31.58
CA GLU A 386 -22.76 -71.80 -30.16
C GLU A 386 -21.41 -71.27 -29.64
N GLU A 387 -20.29 -71.82 -30.13
CA GLU A 387 -18.95 -71.31 -29.82
C GLU A 387 -18.73 -69.88 -30.34
N VAL A 388 -19.09 -69.61 -31.60
CA VAL A 388 -18.98 -68.27 -32.20
C VAL A 388 -19.91 -67.28 -31.48
N GLN A 389 -21.13 -67.68 -31.15
CA GLN A 389 -22.07 -66.86 -30.36
C GLN A 389 -21.55 -66.55 -28.94
N THR A 390 -20.86 -67.51 -28.32
CA THR A 390 -20.23 -67.31 -27.00
C THR A 390 -19.06 -66.34 -27.08
N ARG A 391 -18.23 -66.41 -28.14
CA ARG A 391 -17.15 -65.45 -28.39
C ARG A 391 -17.68 -64.05 -28.69
N LEU A 392 -18.75 -63.94 -29.49
CA LEU A 392 -19.43 -62.66 -29.77
C LEU A 392 -19.95 -62.00 -28.48
N ARG A 393 -20.62 -62.77 -27.59
CA ARG A 393 -21.06 -62.26 -26.27
C ARG A 393 -19.89 -61.76 -25.43
N LYS A 394 -18.78 -62.49 -25.38
CA LYS A 394 -17.57 -62.06 -24.63
C LYS A 394 -17.00 -60.76 -25.18
N ILE A 395 -16.88 -60.63 -26.50
CA ILE A 395 -16.37 -59.42 -27.14
C ILE A 395 -17.32 -58.23 -26.95
N GLN A 396 -18.63 -58.43 -27.04
CA GLN A 396 -19.61 -57.38 -26.74
C GLN A 396 -19.44 -56.84 -25.32
N ILE A 397 -19.27 -57.70 -24.32
CA ILE A 397 -19.02 -57.28 -22.93
C ILE A 397 -17.70 -56.50 -22.82
N MET A 398 -16.62 -56.96 -23.48
CA MET A 398 -15.34 -56.26 -23.49
C MET A 398 -15.42 -54.89 -24.18
N MET A 399 -16.14 -54.79 -25.30
CA MET A 399 -16.40 -53.53 -26.00
C MET A 399 -17.22 -52.56 -25.15
N GLU A 400 -18.27 -53.03 -24.50
CA GLU A 400 -19.09 -52.19 -23.63
C GLU A 400 -18.29 -51.68 -22.44
N THR A 401 -17.44 -52.53 -21.85
CA THR A 401 -16.53 -52.15 -20.76
C THR A 401 -15.52 -51.09 -21.21
N SER A 402 -14.89 -51.30 -22.37
CA SER A 402 -13.92 -50.36 -22.94
C SER A 402 -14.58 -49.02 -23.29
N TYR A 403 -15.77 -49.05 -23.92
CA TYR A 403 -16.54 -47.85 -24.22
C TYR A 403 -16.92 -47.05 -22.96
N ARG A 404 -17.39 -47.74 -21.90
CA ARG A 404 -17.70 -47.10 -20.61
C ARG A 404 -16.45 -46.42 -20.02
N LYS A 405 -15.28 -47.05 -20.13
CA LYS A 405 -14.00 -46.49 -19.67
C LYS A 405 -13.59 -45.26 -20.48
N THR A 406 -13.76 -45.27 -21.80
CA THR A 406 -13.51 -44.10 -22.65
C THR A 406 -14.39 -42.91 -22.26
N VAL A 407 -15.69 -43.14 -22.04
CA VAL A 407 -16.64 -42.10 -21.59
C VAL A 407 -16.25 -41.55 -20.21
N HIS A 408 -15.80 -42.41 -19.29
CA HIS A 408 -15.29 -41.99 -17.98
C HIS A 408 -14.07 -41.09 -18.09
N LEU A 409 -13.05 -41.51 -18.86
CA LEU A 409 -11.84 -40.73 -19.11
C LEU A 409 -12.16 -39.38 -19.78
N GLU A 410 -13.11 -39.35 -20.71
CA GLU A 410 -13.55 -38.12 -21.37
C GLU A 410 -14.20 -37.12 -20.39
N ASN A 411 -15.04 -37.61 -19.49
CA ASN A 411 -15.62 -36.77 -18.43
C ASN A 411 -14.54 -36.23 -17.48
N GLU A 412 -13.55 -37.04 -17.10
CA GLU A 412 -12.42 -36.60 -16.28
C GLU A 412 -11.56 -35.55 -16.96
N ILE A 413 -11.24 -35.75 -18.25
CA ILE A 413 -10.49 -34.77 -19.07
C ILE A 413 -11.27 -33.46 -19.11
N ARG A 414 -12.59 -33.49 -19.36
CA ARG A 414 -13.43 -32.28 -19.37
C ARG A 414 -13.40 -31.56 -18.04
N ASN A 415 -13.55 -32.27 -16.92
CA ASN A 415 -13.52 -31.67 -15.58
C ASN A 415 -12.17 -31.01 -15.28
N ARG A 416 -11.05 -31.68 -15.62
CA ARG A 416 -9.70 -31.12 -15.44
C ARG A 416 -9.44 -29.94 -16.37
N LYS A 417 -9.93 -29.96 -17.62
CA LYS A 417 -9.86 -28.82 -18.54
C LYS A 417 -10.60 -27.59 -18.00
N ASN A 418 -11.82 -27.76 -17.49
CA ASN A 418 -12.57 -26.66 -16.86
C ASN A 418 -11.83 -26.07 -15.64
N LYS A 419 -11.15 -26.93 -14.85
CA LYS A 419 -10.31 -26.48 -13.73
C LYS A 419 -9.07 -25.71 -14.21
N LYS A 420 -8.48 -26.09 -15.35
CA LYS A 420 -7.36 -25.38 -15.99
C LYS A 420 -7.77 -24.01 -16.50
N GLU A 421 -8.97 -23.87 -17.06
CA GLU A 421 -9.51 -22.58 -17.51
C GLU A 421 -9.64 -21.58 -16.35
N ARG A 422 -10.17 -22.03 -15.20
CA ARG A 422 -10.21 -21.22 -13.97
C ARG A 422 -8.83 -20.84 -13.42
N LEU A 423 -7.80 -21.63 -13.72
CA LEU A 423 -6.43 -21.30 -13.32
C LEU A 423 -5.83 -20.21 -14.22
N LEU A 424 -6.16 -20.18 -15.50
CA LEU A 424 -5.75 -19.10 -16.42
C LEU A 424 -6.31 -17.74 -15.96
N GLU A 425 -7.57 -17.68 -15.56
CA GLU A 425 -8.18 -16.46 -14.98
C GLU A 425 -7.41 -15.96 -13.75
N LYS A 426 -6.96 -16.89 -12.89
CA LYS A 426 -6.15 -16.56 -11.71
C LYS A 426 -4.74 -16.12 -12.06
N GLU A 427 -4.18 -16.62 -13.14
CA GLU A 427 -2.87 -16.22 -13.66
C GLU A 427 -2.89 -14.78 -14.16
N GLU A 428 -3.91 -14.41 -14.93
CA GLU A 428 -4.15 -13.03 -15.35
C GLU A 428 -4.37 -12.11 -14.14
N GLN A 429 -5.15 -12.54 -13.16
CA GLN A 429 -5.35 -11.80 -11.91
C GLN A 429 -4.03 -11.58 -11.16
N ALA A 430 -3.19 -12.62 -11.06
CA ALA A 430 -1.89 -12.52 -10.39
C ALA A 430 -0.94 -11.56 -11.13
N ALA A 431 -0.92 -11.58 -12.47
CA ALA A 431 -0.14 -10.66 -13.28
C ALA A 431 -0.60 -9.20 -13.09
N PHE A 432 -1.91 -8.96 -13.11
CA PHE A 432 -2.49 -7.64 -12.84
C PHE A 432 -2.10 -7.11 -11.46
N LEU A 433 -2.23 -7.93 -10.41
CA LEU A 433 -1.86 -7.51 -9.06
C LEU A 433 -0.36 -7.25 -8.91
N GLN A 434 0.49 -7.98 -9.64
CA GLN A 434 1.95 -7.72 -9.66
C GLN A 434 2.28 -6.37 -10.27
N GLU A 435 1.63 -6.01 -11.38
CA GLU A 435 1.81 -4.70 -12.02
C GLU A 435 1.33 -3.58 -11.08
N GLN A 436 0.16 -3.76 -10.46
CA GLN A 436 -0.35 -2.84 -9.45
C GLN A 436 0.63 -2.70 -8.27
N TYR A 437 1.20 -3.81 -7.78
CA TYR A 437 2.18 -3.80 -6.70
C TYR A 437 3.44 -3.01 -7.07
N ALA A 438 3.97 -3.21 -8.28
CA ALA A 438 5.15 -2.47 -8.75
C ALA A 438 4.88 -0.96 -8.84
N SER A 439 3.71 -0.57 -9.34
CA SER A 439 3.27 0.83 -9.40
C SER A 439 3.12 1.46 -8.02
N ASP A 440 2.43 0.79 -7.10
CA ASP A 440 2.22 1.27 -5.74
C ASP A 440 3.54 1.32 -4.94
N LEU A 441 4.47 0.39 -5.19
CA LEU A 441 5.79 0.39 -4.57
C LEU A 441 6.63 1.61 -5.02
N LEU A 442 6.59 1.94 -6.32
CA LEU A 442 7.21 3.16 -6.84
C LEU A 442 6.64 4.42 -6.18
N LYS A 443 5.32 4.47 -6.00
CA LYS A 443 4.64 5.57 -5.31
C LYS A 443 5.08 5.67 -3.85
N TYR A 444 5.16 4.53 -3.14
CA TYR A 444 5.65 4.47 -1.77
C TYR A 444 7.08 5.00 -1.62
N GLU A 445 8.00 4.58 -2.49
CA GLU A 445 9.40 5.06 -2.47
C GLU A 445 9.50 6.55 -2.77
N ARG A 446 8.70 7.07 -3.72
CA ARG A 446 8.64 8.52 -3.98
C ARG A 446 8.19 9.29 -2.74
N LEU A 447 7.14 8.84 -2.06
CA LEU A 447 6.65 9.50 -0.84
C LEU A 447 7.69 9.47 0.29
N LYS A 448 8.42 8.36 0.42
CA LYS A 448 9.51 8.22 1.39
C LYS A 448 10.63 9.22 1.11
N MET A 449 11.03 9.36 -0.15
CA MET A 449 12.00 10.36 -0.58
C MET A 449 11.49 11.78 -0.34
N THR A 450 10.23 12.07 -0.67
CA THR A 450 9.60 13.37 -0.40
C THR A 450 9.67 13.73 1.08
N LYS A 451 9.31 12.81 1.99
CA LYS A 451 9.41 13.03 3.45
C LYS A 451 10.84 13.33 3.88
N ASN A 452 11.83 12.62 3.34
CA ASN A 452 13.24 12.84 3.65
C ASN A 452 13.73 14.22 3.18
N TYR A 453 13.39 14.62 1.95
CA TYR A 453 13.76 15.94 1.45
C TYR A 453 13.07 17.07 2.21
N LEU A 454 11.81 16.86 2.61
CA LEU A 454 11.09 17.81 3.46
C LEU A 454 11.81 17.99 4.80
N ALA A 455 12.21 16.91 5.47
CA ALA A 455 12.99 16.96 6.71
C ALA A 455 14.33 17.69 6.54
N LYS A 456 15.08 17.42 5.46
CA LYS A 456 16.33 18.13 5.14
C LYS A 456 16.12 19.63 4.93
N ALA A 457 15.00 20.02 4.32
CA ALA A 457 14.65 21.42 4.14
C ALA A 457 14.40 22.11 5.49
N LYS A 458 13.67 21.47 6.41
CA LYS A 458 13.49 21.96 7.80
C LYS A 458 14.84 22.11 8.51
N GLU A 459 15.70 21.10 8.45
CA GLU A 459 17.03 21.15 9.09
C GLU A 459 17.88 22.30 8.51
N SER A 460 17.92 22.43 7.18
CA SER A 460 18.62 23.53 6.53
C SER A 460 18.06 24.89 6.92
N TYR A 461 16.74 25.01 7.10
CA TYR A 461 16.10 26.25 7.55
C TYR A 461 16.52 26.62 8.97
N LEU A 462 16.46 25.67 9.91
CA LEU A 462 16.80 25.90 11.32
C LEU A 462 18.30 26.13 11.57
N SER A 463 19.16 25.56 10.72
CA SER A 463 20.61 25.73 10.82
C SER A 463 21.07 27.20 10.83
N LYS A 464 20.30 28.10 10.19
CA LYS A 464 20.58 29.55 10.14
C LYS A 464 20.52 30.20 11.52
N TYR A 465 19.63 29.74 12.39
CA TYR A 465 19.36 30.34 13.70
C TYR A 465 20.13 29.67 14.84
N ARG A 466 20.61 28.43 14.61
CA ARG A 466 21.36 27.68 15.62
C ARG A 466 22.62 28.40 16.07
N ASN A 467 23.35 29.03 15.15
CA ASN A 467 24.59 29.73 15.50
C ASN A 467 24.31 30.97 16.38
N PRO A 468 23.41 31.90 16.01
CA PRO A 468 22.99 32.99 16.91
C PRO A 468 22.48 32.49 18.26
N LEU A 469 21.63 31.45 18.29
CA LEU A 469 21.11 30.89 19.53
C LEU A 469 22.23 30.34 20.42
N MET A 470 23.17 29.58 19.87
CA MET A 470 24.31 29.07 20.62
C MET A 470 25.25 30.18 21.12
N GLN A 471 25.37 31.28 20.38
CA GLN A 471 26.14 32.45 20.82
C GLN A 471 25.47 33.15 22.00
N SER A 472 24.17 33.46 21.92
CA SER A 472 23.41 34.02 23.05
C SER A 472 23.39 33.06 24.24
N PHE A 473 23.25 31.76 24.01
CA PHE A 473 23.29 30.75 25.07
C PHE A 473 24.63 30.79 25.79
N SER A 474 25.72 30.87 25.04
CA SER A 474 27.07 30.94 25.62
C SER A 474 27.27 32.21 26.44
N LYS A 475 26.79 33.36 25.96
CA LYS A 475 26.80 34.63 26.70
C LYS A 475 26.12 34.47 28.07
N TYR A 476 24.87 33.99 28.08
CA TYR A 476 24.10 33.87 29.32
C TYR A 476 24.59 32.77 30.25
N PHE A 477 25.06 31.66 29.70
CA PHE A 477 25.63 30.58 30.47
C PHE A 477 26.92 30.99 31.17
N GLU A 478 27.79 31.74 30.50
CA GLU A 478 29.02 32.28 31.09
C GLU A 478 28.70 33.27 32.21
N MET A 479 27.67 34.12 32.05
CA MET A 479 27.19 35.03 33.09
C MET A 479 26.67 34.29 34.33
N LEU A 480 25.86 33.23 34.17
CA LEU A 480 25.22 32.52 35.29
C LEU A 480 26.12 31.47 35.95
N SER A 481 27.01 30.83 35.20
CA SER A 481 27.85 29.74 35.71
C SER A 481 29.31 30.13 35.97
N GLY A 482 29.76 31.27 35.43
CA GLY A 482 31.17 31.68 35.43
C GLY A 482 32.08 30.80 34.55
N LYS A 483 31.51 29.91 33.74
CA LYS A 483 32.24 28.98 32.89
C LYS A 483 31.73 29.05 31.45
N ARG A 484 32.61 28.74 30.51
CA ARG A 484 32.19 28.54 29.11
C ARG A 484 31.40 27.23 28.98
N PRO A 485 30.39 27.18 28.10
CA PRO A 485 29.62 25.97 27.84
C PRO A 485 30.39 24.99 26.93
N ASP A 486 31.58 24.59 27.35
CA ASP A 486 32.39 23.63 26.60
C ASP A 486 31.67 22.27 26.53
N GLY A 487 31.58 21.70 25.32
CA GLY A 487 30.90 20.41 25.10
C GLY A 487 29.38 20.48 24.92
N PHE A 488 28.76 21.66 25.04
CA PHE A 488 27.34 21.84 24.73
C PHE A 488 27.09 21.80 23.23
N ARG A 489 26.04 21.11 22.82
CA ARG A 489 25.57 21.04 21.43
C ARG A 489 24.07 21.15 21.35
N MET A 490 23.61 21.78 20.28
CA MET A 490 22.20 21.92 19.95
C MET A 490 21.90 21.12 18.68
N ASP A 491 20.85 20.30 18.73
CA ASP A 491 20.37 19.54 17.57
C ASP A 491 19.39 20.36 16.70
N ALA A 492 18.79 19.71 15.70
CA ALA A 492 17.86 20.35 14.77
C ALA A 492 16.50 20.70 15.42
N ASP A 493 16.13 20.06 16.53
CA ASP A 493 14.90 20.36 17.28
C ASP A 493 15.13 21.41 18.38
N LEU A 494 16.32 22.03 18.36
CA LEU A 494 16.84 22.97 19.35
C LEU A 494 16.97 22.35 20.75
N ALA A 495 17.06 21.02 20.83
CA ALA A 495 17.33 20.33 22.08
C ALA A 495 18.83 20.38 22.39
N MET A 496 19.12 20.65 23.67
CA MET A 496 20.48 20.74 24.16
C MET A 496 21.00 19.38 24.62
N THR A 497 22.27 19.12 24.30
CA THR A 497 23.03 17.97 24.76
C THR A 497 24.39 18.45 25.29
N VAL A 498 24.95 17.71 26.23
CA VAL A 498 26.24 18.01 26.84
C VAL A 498 27.16 16.81 26.71
N GLN A 499 28.37 17.05 26.24
CA GLN A 499 29.40 16.01 26.10
C GLN A 499 30.03 15.69 27.45
N GLU A 500 29.81 14.47 27.94
CA GLU A 500 30.38 13.95 29.18
C GLU A 500 31.05 12.61 28.91
N TYR A 501 32.33 12.47 29.28
CA TYR A 501 33.14 11.26 29.05
C TYR A 501 33.11 10.75 27.60
N GLY A 502 33.07 11.67 26.63
CA GLY A 502 33.04 11.33 25.19
C GLY A 502 31.66 10.99 24.63
N ILE A 503 30.59 11.01 25.44
CA ILE A 503 29.22 10.69 25.03
C ILE A 503 28.34 11.94 25.18
N GLN A 504 27.47 12.19 24.20
CA GLN A 504 26.44 13.24 24.32
C GLN A 504 25.31 12.77 25.24
N ARG A 505 25.05 13.54 26.30
CA ARG A 505 23.98 13.28 27.27
C ARG A 505 22.89 14.33 27.13
N GLU A 506 21.65 13.89 27.24
CA GLU A 506 20.51 14.80 27.29
C GLU A 506 20.46 15.54 28.64
N THR A 507 19.99 16.78 28.62
CA THR A 507 19.89 17.64 29.82
C THR A 507 19.00 17.06 30.92
N ARG A 508 18.04 16.20 30.57
CA ARG A 508 17.16 15.52 31.55
C ARG A 508 17.90 14.68 32.58
N TYR A 509 19.13 14.26 32.31
CA TYR A 509 19.95 13.47 33.22
C TYR A 509 20.72 14.29 34.27
N PHE A 510 20.70 15.63 34.17
CA PHE A 510 21.42 16.52 35.10
C PHE A 510 20.58 16.86 36.34
N SER A 511 21.15 17.56 37.33
CA SER A 511 20.41 18.02 38.51
C SER A 511 19.42 19.13 38.17
N GLU A 512 18.40 19.34 39.01
CA GLU A 512 17.38 20.39 38.79
C GLU A 512 18.00 21.78 38.66
N GLY A 513 18.95 22.17 39.52
CA GLY A 513 19.63 23.46 39.39
C GLY A 513 20.39 23.65 38.07
N TRP A 514 20.94 22.56 37.49
CA TRP A 514 21.57 22.61 36.17
C TRP A 514 20.53 22.70 35.05
N LYS A 515 19.42 21.97 35.15
CA LYS A 515 18.30 22.06 34.20
C LYS A 515 17.73 23.48 34.18
N ASP A 516 17.53 24.08 35.35
CA ASP A 516 17.01 25.43 35.48
C ASP A 516 17.97 26.44 34.87
N LEU A 517 19.26 26.38 35.21
CA LEU A 517 20.27 27.28 34.63
C LEU A 517 20.32 27.18 33.10
N MET A 518 20.40 25.96 32.55
CA MET A 518 20.38 25.76 31.09
C MET A 518 19.07 26.25 30.47
N GLY A 519 17.95 26.03 31.16
CA GLY A 519 16.62 26.47 30.76
C GLY A 519 16.51 27.98 30.66
N ILE A 520 16.94 28.70 31.70
CA ILE A 520 17.00 30.16 31.74
C ILE A 520 17.87 30.69 30.59
N CYS A 521 19.07 30.14 30.41
CA CYS A 521 19.98 30.55 29.32
C CYS A 521 19.34 30.37 27.95
N MET A 522 18.70 29.23 27.71
CA MET A 522 18.04 28.94 26.43
C MET A 522 16.85 29.87 26.18
N ARG A 523 16.04 30.16 27.20
CA ARG A 523 14.90 31.09 27.08
C ARG A 523 15.35 32.50 26.75
N MET A 524 16.37 32.99 27.45
CA MET A 524 16.93 34.30 27.13
C MET A 524 17.54 34.36 25.74
N SER A 525 18.16 33.27 25.29
CA SER A 525 18.68 33.16 23.92
C SER A 525 17.56 33.22 22.89
N LEU A 526 16.45 32.55 23.14
CA LEU A 526 15.26 32.62 22.29
C LEU A 526 14.71 34.04 22.24
N VAL A 527 14.58 34.72 23.38
CA VAL A 527 14.11 36.11 23.45
C VAL A 527 15.03 37.05 22.66
N ASP A 528 16.35 36.93 22.83
CA ASP A 528 17.33 37.74 22.09
C ASP A 528 17.21 37.60 20.57
N VAL A 529 17.03 36.35 20.10
CA VAL A 529 16.96 36.04 18.67
C VAL A 529 15.58 36.37 18.09
N MET A 530 14.50 36.26 18.87
CA MET A 530 13.15 36.58 18.40
C MET A 530 12.83 38.09 18.40
N TYR A 531 13.46 38.87 19.28
CA TYR A 531 13.13 40.28 19.49
C TYR A 531 14.37 41.17 19.28
N HIS A 532 14.74 41.38 18.01
CA HIS A 532 15.84 42.28 17.63
C HIS A 532 15.45 43.76 17.62
N GLY A 533 14.18 44.06 17.35
CA GLY A 533 13.65 45.43 17.33
C GLY A 533 13.12 45.84 18.70
N GLU A 534 11.80 45.79 18.86
CA GLU A 534 11.16 46.13 20.13
C GLU A 534 11.27 44.97 21.14
N LYS A 535 11.96 45.21 22.26
CA LYS A 535 12.15 44.22 23.33
C LYS A 535 10.86 43.99 24.13
N PRO A 536 10.52 42.73 24.48
CA PRO A 536 9.40 42.42 25.36
C PRO A 536 9.74 42.70 26.82
N PHE A 537 8.73 42.86 27.67
CA PHE A 537 8.93 42.68 29.11
C PHE A 537 9.05 41.20 29.44
N LEU A 538 9.72 40.86 30.54
CA LEU A 538 9.92 39.50 31.03
C LEU A 538 9.21 39.33 32.36
N ILE A 539 8.64 38.15 32.60
CA ILE A 539 8.08 37.79 33.90
C ILE A 539 8.88 36.61 34.44
N MET A 540 9.38 36.73 35.67
CA MET A 540 10.20 35.71 36.31
C MET A 540 9.62 35.36 37.69
N ASP A 541 8.97 34.21 37.83
CA ASP A 541 8.38 33.73 39.09
C ASP A 541 9.31 32.73 39.79
N ASP A 542 10.19 33.24 40.66
CA ASP A 542 11.23 32.54 41.43
C ASP A 542 12.05 31.50 40.62
N PRO A 543 12.65 31.88 39.47
CA PRO A 543 13.39 30.96 38.58
C PRO A 543 14.67 30.38 39.18
N PHE A 544 15.17 30.95 40.29
CA PHE A 544 16.49 30.61 40.85
C PHE A 544 16.41 29.73 42.11
N VAL A 545 15.24 29.17 42.43
CA VAL A 545 15.01 28.42 43.67
C VAL A 545 15.96 27.23 43.86
N ASN A 546 16.39 26.59 42.77
CA ASN A 546 17.24 25.40 42.80
C ASN A 546 18.74 25.70 42.61
N LEU A 547 19.12 26.99 42.55
CA LEU A 547 20.52 27.39 42.42
C LEU A 547 21.23 27.37 43.77
N ASP A 548 22.53 27.04 43.75
CA ASP A 548 23.38 27.21 44.94
C ASP A 548 23.69 28.69 45.18
N GLN A 549 24.28 29.01 46.33
CA GLN A 549 24.57 30.39 46.72
C GLN A 549 25.43 31.14 45.69
N SER A 550 26.51 30.52 45.20
CA SER A 550 27.42 31.14 44.23
C SER A 550 26.71 31.48 42.91
N LYS A 551 25.86 30.57 42.42
CA LYS A 551 25.06 30.80 41.21
C LYS A 551 23.92 31.78 41.45
N THR A 552 23.37 31.83 42.66
CA THR A 552 22.33 32.81 43.03
C THR A 552 22.90 34.22 43.00
N GLU A 553 24.08 34.44 43.57
CA GLU A 553 24.77 35.74 43.52
C GLU A 553 25.04 36.18 42.07
N ALA A 554 25.51 35.25 41.22
CA ALA A 554 25.66 35.49 39.78
C ALA A 554 24.32 35.79 39.08
N ALA A 555 23.24 35.11 39.47
CA ALA A 555 21.91 35.31 38.92
C ALA A 555 21.32 36.69 39.26
N LEU A 556 21.61 37.24 40.45
CA LEU A 556 21.20 38.60 40.81
C LEU A 556 21.97 39.66 40.00
N GLN A 557 23.27 39.46 39.77
CA GLN A 557 24.05 40.32 38.87
C GLN A 557 23.52 40.25 37.43
N PHE A 558 23.19 39.04 36.96
CA PHE A 558 22.57 38.81 35.68
C PHE A 558 21.22 39.55 35.53
N LEU A 559 20.36 39.56 36.56
CA LEU A 559 19.10 40.31 36.52
C LEU A 559 19.30 41.82 36.44
N ASN A 560 20.31 42.37 37.14
CA ASN A 560 20.65 43.79 37.03
C ASN A 560 21.09 44.15 35.60
N LEU A 561 21.97 43.34 34.99
CA LEU A 561 22.43 43.54 33.62
C LEU A 561 21.30 43.41 32.60
N LEU A 562 20.43 42.39 32.77
CA LEU A 562 19.27 42.25 31.90
C LEU A 562 18.27 43.41 32.07
N GLY A 563 18.16 43.98 33.27
CA GLY A 563 17.33 45.14 33.55
C GLY A 563 17.74 46.39 32.77
N GLU A 564 18.96 46.46 32.22
CA GLU A 564 19.37 47.56 31.35
C GLU A 564 18.72 47.47 29.95
N GLU A 565 18.41 46.26 29.49
CA GLU A 565 17.84 46.00 28.16
C GLU A 565 16.34 45.65 28.18
N TYR A 566 15.89 45.01 29.26
CA TYR A 566 14.55 44.45 29.40
C TYR A 566 13.84 45.02 30.64
N GLN A 567 12.54 45.24 30.52
CA GLN A 567 11.69 45.39 31.71
C GLN A 567 11.44 44.00 32.30
N ILE A 568 11.75 43.79 33.58
CA ILE A 568 11.65 42.48 34.24
C ILE A 568 10.76 42.60 35.47
N LEU A 569 9.71 41.78 35.52
CA LEU A 569 8.89 41.57 36.70
C LEU A 569 9.38 40.33 37.43
N TYR A 570 10.22 40.53 38.44
CA TYR A 570 10.86 39.46 39.19
C TYR A 570 10.14 39.21 40.51
N PHE A 571 9.57 38.02 40.68
CA PHE A 571 8.88 37.60 41.89
C PHE A 571 9.76 36.65 42.70
N THR A 572 9.91 36.92 44.00
CA THR A 572 10.63 36.04 44.92
C THR A 572 9.98 36.03 46.29
N CYS A 573 10.21 34.96 47.05
CA CYS A 573 9.71 34.82 48.42
C CYS A 573 10.79 34.95 49.50
N HIS A 574 12.06 35.12 49.11
CA HIS A 574 13.18 35.07 50.04
C HIS A 574 14.14 36.23 49.79
N GLU A 575 14.51 36.94 50.84
CA GLU A 575 15.38 38.13 50.78
C GLU A 575 16.78 37.82 50.22
N SER A 576 17.28 36.60 50.43
CA SER A 576 18.56 36.20 49.83
C SER A 576 18.56 36.17 48.29
N ARG A 577 17.38 36.30 47.67
CA ARG A 577 17.20 36.36 46.22
C ARG A 577 16.57 37.67 45.78
N SER A 578 16.39 38.66 46.66
CA SER A 578 15.94 40.00 46.24
C SER A 578 17.11 40.82 45.70
N ILE A 579 16.79 41.77 44.82
CA ILE A 579 17.74 42.73 44.23
C ILE A 579 17.61 44.08 44.91
#